data_AF-A0A0N4Z4C3-F1
#
_entry.id   AF-A0A0N4Z4C3-F1
#
_cell.length_a   1.000
_cell.length_b   1.000
_cell.length_c   1.000
_cell.angle_alpha   90.00
_cell.angle_beta   90.00
_cell.angle_gamma   90.00
#
_symmetry.space_group_name_H-M   'P 1'
#
loop_
_entity.id
_entity.type
_entity.pdbx_description
1 polymer ?
#
loop_
_entity_poly.entity_id
_entity_poly.type
_entity_poly.pdbx_seq_one_letter_code
_entity_poly.pdbx_strand_id
1 'polypeptide(L)'
;MKYLFYISMILLSVIYISSGCKDLLPQCRSLRNRCKEPVMAKFLSQNCKYTCKLCPGDENKGTCDDDGDNCNEMKSYCDKEPYKEMLKVRCKRTCGIC
;
A
#
# COMPACT_ATOMS: atom_id res chain seq x y z
N MET A 1 26.29 -30.89 -21.50
CA MET A 1 24.81 -30.78 -21.56
C MET A 1 24.14 -30.60 -20.20
N LYS A 2 24.54 -31.33 -19.14
CA LYS A 2 24.00 -31.12 -17.77
C LYS A 2 24.16 -29.68 -17.26
N TYR A 3 25.34 -29.06 -17.43
CA TYR A 3 25.60 -27.69 -16.99
C TYR A 3 24.71 -26.62 -17.66
N LEU A 4 24.33 -26.80 -18.93
CA LEU A 4 23.43 -25.90 -19.65
C LEU A 4 22.00 -25.94 -19.07
N PHE A 5 21.52 -27.12 -18.67
CA PHE A 5 20.24 -27.28 -17.96
C PHE A 5 20.27 -26.65 -16.56
N TYR A 6 21.38 -26.80 -15.83
CA TYR A 6 21.54 -26.16 -14.51
C TYR A 6 21.59 -24.64 -14.60
N ILE A 7 22.30 -24.06 -15.58
CA ILE A 7 22.34 -22.61 -15.81
C ILE A 7 20.95 -22.07 -16.19
N SER A 8 20.19 -22.80 -17.02
CA SER A 8 18.80 -22.45 -17.36
C SER A 8 17.87 -22.47 -16.15
N MET A 9 17.98 -23.47 -15.27
CA MET A 9 17.17 -23.58 -14.05
C MET A 9 17.52 -22.49 -13.03
N ILE A 10 18.82 -22.18 -12.88
CA ILE A 10 19.28 -21.09 -12.02
C ILE A 10 18.75 -19.75 -12.57
N LEU A 11 18.91 -19.47 -13.87
CA LEU A 11 18.36 -18.26 -14.49
C LEU A 11 16.83 -18.12 -14.29
N LEU A 12 16.06 -19.19 -14.46
CA LEU A 12 14.60 -19.19 -14.19
C LEU A 12 14.28 -18.91 -12.71
N SER A 13 15.11 -19.38 -11.79
CA SER A 13 14.94 -19.14 -10.35
C SER A 13 15.31 -17.71 -9.93
N VAL A 14 16.27 -17.06 -10.61
CA VAL A 14 16.66 -15.66 -10.31
C VAL A 14 15.66 -14.65 -10.90
N ILE A 15 14.90 -15.05 -11.92
CA ILE A 15 13.82 -14.23 -12.52
C ILE A 15 12.52 -14.30 -11.69
N TYR A 16 12.48 -15.09 -10.62
CA TYR A 16 11.37 -15.12 -9.65
C TYR A 16 11.40 -13.85 -8.79
N ILE A 17 11.16 -12.73 -9.47
CA ILE A 17 11.02 -11.40 -8.90
C ILE A 17 9.92 -11.51 -7.85
N SER A 18 10.31 -11.33 -6.60
CA SER A 18 9.37 -10.90 -5.56
C SER A 18 8.72 -9.62 -6.07
N SER A 19 7.54 -9.76 -6.69
CA SER A 19 6.70 -8.63 -7.01
C SER A 19 6.38 -8.00 -5.66
N GLY A 20 7.08 -6.93 -5.32
CA GLY A 20 6.91 -6.26 -4.04
C GLY A 20 5.43 -6.06 -3.76
N CYS A 21 5.01 -6.32 -2.53
CA CYS A 21 3.60 -6.24 -2.19
C CYS A 21 3.11 -4.79 -2.36
N LYS A 22 2.17 -4.61 -3.28
CA LYS A 22 1.68 -3.31 -3.72
C LYS A 22 0.22 -3.39 -4.09
N ASP A 23 -0.41 -2.24 -4.18
CA ASP A 23 -1.71 -2.09 -4.82
C ASP A 23 -1.53 -2.14 -6.34
N LEU A 24 -2.46 -2.82 -7.01
CA LEU A 24 -2.53 -2.98 -8.46
C LEU A 24 -3.51 -1.99 -9.10
N LEU A 25 -4.40 -1.39 -8.29
CA LEU A 25 -5.42 -0.46 -8.75
C LEU A 25 -5.24 0.93 -8.13
N PRO A 26 -5.43 2.02 -8.89
CA PRO A 26 -5.27 3.39 -8.38
C PRO A 26 -6.29 3.75 -7.29
N GLN A 27 -7.48 3.15 -7.31
CA GLN A 27 -8.56 3.43 -6.36
C GLN A 27 -8.50 2.63 -5.06
N CYS A 28 -7.42 1.88 -4.79
CA CYS A 28 -7.34 1.04 -3.60
C CYS A 28 -7.52 1.84 -2.31
N ARG A 29 -6.87 3.01 -2.20
CA ARG A 29 -6.95 3.89 -1.03
C ARG A 29 -8.39 4.28 -0.67
N SER A 30 -9.21 4.67 -1.65
CA SER A 30 -10.62 5.05 -1.42
C SER A 30 -11.50 3.86 -1.02
N LEU A 31 -11.05 2.63 -1.26
CA LEU A 31 -11.77 1.40 -0.94
C LEU A 31 -11.27 0.74 0.36
N ARG A 32 -10.35 1.36 1.11
CA ARG A 32 -9.76 0.79 2.33
C ARG A 32 -10.79 0.29 3.34
N ASN A 33 -11.86 1.05 3.55
CA ASN A 33 -12.89 0.70 4.55
C ASN A 33 -13.72 -0.54 4.14
N ARG A 34 -13.60 -0.97 2.88
CA ARG A 34 -14.33 -2.12 2.30
C ARG A 34 -13.49 -3.41 2.28
N CYS A 35 -12.25 -3.37 2.76
CA CYS A 35 -11.38 -4.56 2.80
C CYS A 35 -11.98 -5.72 3.62
N LYS A 36 -12.91 -5.44 4.55
CA LYS A 36 -13.62 -6.44 5.37
C LYS A 36 -15.05 -6.73 4.91
N GLU A 37 -15.54 -6.03 3.89
CA GLU A 37 -16.90 -6.22 3.37
C GLU A 37 -16.95 -7.53 2.56
N PRO A 38 -17.89 -8.48 2.82
CA PRO A 38 -17.88 -9.81 2.21
C PRO A 38 -17.82 -9.80 0.68
N VAL A 39 -18.55 -8.87 0.05
CA VAL A 39 -18.61 -8.74 -1.42
C VAL A 39 -17.28 -8.23 -1.99
N MET A 40 -16.57 -7.36 -1.26
CA MET A 40 -15.36 -6.69 -1.75
C MET A 40 -14.06 -7.32 -1.29
N ALA A 41 -14.06 -8.03 -0.16
CA ALA A 41 -12.85 -8.55 0.48
C ALA A 41 -12.01 -9.40 -0.48
N LYS A 42 -12.65 -10.25 -1.30
CA LYS A 42 -11.95 -11.05 -2.30
C LYS A 42 -11.31 -10.18 -3.40
N PHE A 43 -12.06 -9.24 -3.95
CA PHE A 43 -11.55 -8.34 -4.99
C PHE A 43 -10.39 -7.47 -4.49
N LEU A 44 -10.54 -6.89 -3.29
CA LEU A 44 -9.54 -6.01 -2.69
C LEU A 44 -8.32 -6.78 -2.17
N SER A 45 -8.46 -8.01 -1.71
CA SER A 45 -7.28 -8.81 -1.33
C SER A 45 -6.38 -9.19 -2.51
N GLN A 46 -6.94 -9.22 -3.73
CA GLN A 46 -6.17 -9.48 -4.95
C GLN A 46 -5.52 -8.21 -5.49
N ASN A 47 -6.24 -7.10 -5.43
CA ASN A 47 -5.86 -5.86 -6.13
C ASN A 47 -5.29 -4.78 -5.20
N CYS A 48 -5.53 -4.85 -3.91
CA CYS A 48 -5.27 -3.79 -2.94
C CYS A 48 -4.57 -4.31 -1.68
N LYS A 49 -3.59 -5.20 -1.85
CA LYS A 49 -2.91 -5.89 -0.76
C LYS A 49 -2.25 -4.93 0.22
N TYR A 50 -1.66 -3.85 -0.27
CA TYR A 50 -1.02 -2.85 0.57
C TYR A 50 -2.06 -2.06 1.35
N THR A 51 -3.06 -1.51 0.67
CA THR A 51 -4.15 -0.77 1.35
C THR A 51 -4.91 -1.63 2.37
N CYS A 52 -5.14 -2.92 2.07
CA CYS A 52 -5.82 -3.85 2.97
C CYS A 52 -4.90 -4.48 4.03
N LYS A 53 -3.64 -4.04 4.15
CA LYS A 53 -2.66 -4.53 5.14
C LYS A 53 -2.41 -6.04 5.06
N LEU A 54 -2.36 -6.59 3.85
CA LEU A 54 -2.11 -8.01 3.57
C LEU A 54 -0.66 -8.29 3.14
N CYS A 55 0.20 -7.26 3.16
CA CYS A 55 1.60 -7.40 2.82
C CYS A 55 2.39 -8.01 4.00
N PRO A 56 3.28 -9.00 3.74
CA PRO A 56 4.18 -9.52 4.78
C PRO A 56 5.20 -8.44 5.21
N GLY A 57 5.53 -8.39 6.51
CA GLY A 57 6.46 -7.40 7.08
C GLY A 57 5.88 -5.99 7.30
N ASP A 58 4.56 -5.83 7.18
CA ASP A 58 3.85 -4.54 7.36
C ASP A 58 3.51 -4.23 8.84
N GLU A 59 4.07 -5.01 9.76
CA GLU A 59 3.81 -4.96 11.21
C GLU A 59 4.15 -3.58 11.80
N ASN A 60 4.98 -2.79 11.11
CA ASN A 60 5.36 -1.44 11.48
C ASN A 60 5.16 -0.38 10.38
N LYS A 61 4.87 -0.77 9.12
CA LYS A 61 4.70 0.17 8.00
C LYS A 61 3.26 0.71 7.88
N GLY A 62 2.30 0.05 8.51
CA GLY A 62 0.93 0.56 8.70
C GLY A 62 0.75 1.64 9.79
N THR A 63 1.82 2.10 10.44
CA THR A 63 1.76 3.14 11.49
C THR A 63 1.79 4.55 10.90
N CYS A 64 2.37 4.69 9.71
CA CYS A 64 2.50 5.97 9.05
C CYS A 64 2.03 5.96 7.60
N ASP A 65 0.71 5.98 7.50
CA ASP A 65 -0.03 6.23 6.28
C ASP A 65 -1.15 7.22 6.61
N ASP A 66 -1.77 7.80 5.58
CA ASP A 66 -2.95 8.63 5.78
C ASP A 66 -4.15 7.73 6.02
N ASP A 67 -4.91 7.94 7.10
CA ASP A 67 -6.20 7.30 7.38
C ASP A 67 -7.40 8.20 7.04
N GLY A 68 -7.16 9.48 6.71
CA GLY A 68 -8.14 10.41 6.19
C GLY A 68 -8.45 10.19 4.71
N ASP A 69 -9.65 10.61 4.31
CA ASP A 69 -10.04 10.76 2.91
C ASP A 69 -9.56 12.13 2.40
N ASN A 70 -9.34 12.24 1.09
CA ASN A 70 -8.96 13.48 0.40
C ASN A 70 -7.67 14.17 0.91
N CYS A 71 -6.74 13.42 1.52
CA CYS A 71 -5.51 13.99 2.06
C CYS A 71 -4.68 14.73 1.00
N ASN A 72 -4.65 14.22 -0.24
CA ASN A 72 -3.93 14.86 -1.35
C ASN A 72 -4.47 16.25 -1.66
N GLU A 73 -5.79 16.39 -1.69
CA GLU A 73 -6.52 17.64 -1.93
C GLU A 73 -6.31 18.62 -0.77
N MET A 74 -6.16 18.10 0.46
CA MET A 74 -5.96 18.90 1.66
C MET A 74 -4.49 19.23 1.98
N LYS A 75 -3.53 18.79 1.14
CA LYS A 75 -2.08 18.95 1.39
C LYS A 75 -1.67 20.39 1.71
N SER A 76 -2.23 21.39 1.04
CA SER A 76 -1.90 22.80 1.28
C SER A 76 -2.37 23.36 2.64
N TYR A 77 -3.13 22.57 3.41
CA TYR A 77 -3.69 22.93 4.70
C TYR A 77 -2.99 22.25 5.88
N CYS A 78 -1.97 21.43 5.63
CA CYS A 78 -1.25 20.69 6.68
C CYS A 78 -0.69 21.58 7.81
N ASP A 79 -0.42 22.86 7.53
CA ASP A 79 0.06 23.84 8.52
C ASP A 79 -0.89 25.05 8.68
N LYS A 80 -2.14 24.95 8.21
CA LYS A 80 -3.14 26.02 8.30
C LYS A 80 -4.19 25.69 9.35
N GLU A 81 -4.41 26.61 10.27
CA GLU A 81 -5.56 26.55 11.16
C GLU A 81 -6.87 26.71 10.37
N PRO A 82 -7.96 26.03 10.77
CA PRO A 82 -8.08 25.11 11.91
C PRO A 82 -7.72 23.64 11.57
N TYR A 83 -7.25 23.36 10.36
CA TYR A 83 -7.13 22.00 9.82
C TYR A 83 -5.85 21.28 10.23
N LYS A 84 -4.81 22.03 10.62
CA LYS A 84 -3.47 21.55 10.96
C LYS A 84 -3.49 20.31 11.86
N GLU A 85 -4.10 20.40 13.05
CA GLU A 85 -4.06 19.30 14.01
C GLU A 85 -4.76 18.04 13.47
N MET A 86 -5.91 18.21 12.82
CA MET A 86 -6.65 17.10 12.21
C MET A 86 -5.86 16.44 11.08
N LEU A 87 -5.24 17.23 10.19
CA LEU A 87 -4.48 16.73 9.05
C LEU A 87 -3.16 16.08 9.48
N LYS A 88 -2.51 16.56 10.54
CA LYS A 88 -1.32 15.88 11.09
C LYS A 88 -1.64 14.52 11.69
N VAL A 89 -2.86 14.34 12.20
CA VAL A 89 -3.34 13.04 12.69
C VAL A 89 -3.80 12.14 11.55
N ARG A 90 -4.58 12.70 10.61
CA ARG A 90 -5.32 11.92 9.59
C ARG A 90 -4.58 11.73 8.28
N CYS A 91 -3.67 12.63 7.98
CA CYS A 91 -2.95 12.71 6.71
C CYS A 91 -1.44 12.75 6.96
N LYS A 92 -0.95 11.91 7.89
CA LYS A 92 0.45 11.87 8.34
C LYS A 92 1.45 11.85 7.21
N ARG A 93 1.23 10.97 6.22
CA ARG A 93 2.13 10.80 5.07
C ARG A 93 2.03 11.96 4.09
N THR A 94 0.81 12.44 3.84
CA THR A 94 0.62 13.59 2.93
C THR A 94 1.19 14.88 3.53
N CYS A 95 1.10 15.04 4.85
CA CYS A 95 1.63 16.18 5.59
C CYS A 95 3.10 16.01 6.01
N GLY A 96 3.79 14.94 5.60
CA GLY A 96 5.22 14.75 5.88
C GLY A 96 5.56 14.51 7.36
N ILE A 97 4.59 14.06 8.16
CA ILE A 97 4.81 13.57 9.54
C ILE A 97 5.58 12.25 9.51
N CYS A 98 5.47 11.55 8.38
CA CYS A 98 6.34 10.53 7.81
C CYS A 98 6.25 10.63 6.28
#